data_AF-A0A7S9CSN6-F1
#
_entry.id   AF-A0A7S9CSN6-F1
#
_cell.length_a   1.000
_cell.length_b   1.000
_cell.length_c   1.000
_cell.angle_alpha   90.00
_cell.angle_beta   90.00
_cell.angle_gamma   90.00
#
_symmetry.space_group_name_H-M   'P 1'
#
loop_
_entity.id
_entity.type
_entity.pdbx_description
1 polymer ?
#
loop_
_entity_poly.entity_id
_entity_poly.type
_entity_poly.pdbx_seq_one_letter_code
_entity_poly.pdbx_strand_id
1 'polypeptide(L)'
;MTTAPALIPELDDIVRRGDPRRRAEAARRVSELFLQGAANFRADHVDLFDGVLTSLVPHAELAARVDLAERLAPLANAPRRLVGQLAREDDLAIAGPLLRQSLVIPEPVLIEIANAKGQGHLLAMAERPKLSTALTDVIVHRGDRDVIRCAAGNAGAAFSDDGFAALIRRAGQDGVLTLRIGRREDLPPEHLKNLLAGSIDVVRRRLLTMAKPERQAAISDAMHEITGATQHVENRRDFALAQRTVMALHRAGQLTEGALLNFAKAFKYEEAVAALALMTGVKIASLDRLIDGDRYDPILIAGKTIGLEWPTVRTLILMRIGPNRSVSPADIEGARVNFTRLMPSTAQRVVDFWKSR
;
A
#
# COMPACT_ATOMS: atom_id res chain seq x y z
N MET A 1 27.27 -24.65 49.51
CA MET A 1 27.76 -25.54 48.43
C MET A 1 26.85 -26.74 48.39
N THR A 2 25.79 -26.65 47.58
CA THR A 2 24.79 -27.72 47.45
C THR A 2 25.15 -28.53 46.21
N THR A 3 25.38 -29.81 46.40
CA THR A 3 25.98 -30.73 45.43
C THR A 3 25.05 -30.99 44.24
N ALA A 4 25.51 -30.62 43.04
CA ALA A 4 24.87 -30.87 41.74
C ALA A 4 24.31 -32.30 41.51
N PRO A 5 24.86 -33.41 42.05
CA PRO A 5 24.30 -34.74 41.82
C PRO A 5 22.96 -35.05 42.52
N ALA A 6 22.49 -34.24 43.47
CA ALA A 6 21.19 -34.47 44.15
C ALA A 6 19.98 -33.88 43.38
N LEU A 7 20.21 -32.92 42.47
CA LEU A 7 19.14 -32.21 41.77
C LEU A 7 18.55 -32.99 40.59
N ILE A 8 19.31 -33.90 39.98
CA ILE A 8 18.93 -34.60 38.75
C ILE A 8 17.80 -35.64 39.00
N PRO A 9 17.86 -36.50 40.04
CA PRO A 9 16.77 -37.44 40.32
C PRO A 9 15.49 -36.75 40.82
N GLU A 10 15.62 -35.65 41.57
CA GLU A 10 14.48 -34.86 42.05
C GLU A 10 13.75 -34.15 40.91
N LEU A 11 14.49 -33.67 39.89
CA LEU A 11 13.90 -33.08 38.68
C LEU A 11 13.08 -34.10 37.89
N ASP A 12 13.58 -35.33 37.71
CA ASP A 12 12.86 -36.40 36.98
C ASP A 12 11.57 -36.82 37.70
N ASP A 13 11.57 -36.88 39.04
CA ASP A 13 10.39 -37.22 39.83
C ASP A 13 9.37 -36.05 39.88
N ILE A 14 9.83 -34.79 39.87
CA ILE A 14 8.95 -33.61 39.74
C ILE A 14 8.30 -33.56 38.34
N VAL A 15 9.07 -33.83 37.28
CA VAL A 15 8.58 -33.92 35.90
C VAL A 15 7.53 -35.03 35.78
N ARG A 16 7.79 -36.23 36.32
CA ARG A 16 6.90 -37.39 36.17
C ARG A 16 5.71 -37.43 37.15
N ARG A 17 5.86 -36.95 38.39
CA ARG A 17 4.89 -37.17 39.49
C ARG A 17 4.57 -35.94 40.35
N GLY A 18 5.16 -34.77 40.05
CA GLY A 18 4.94 -33.54 40.82
C GLY A 18 3.57 -32.88 40.59
N ASP A 19 3.02 -32.26 41.65
CA ASP A 19 1.87 -31.35 41.62
C ASP A 19 2.12 -30.19 40.61
N PRO A 20 1.12 -29.76 39.81
CA PRO A 20 1.20 -28.60 38.91
C PRO A 20 1.98 -27.40 39.43
N ARG A 21 1.82 -27.03 40.70
CA ARG A 21 2.57 -25.90 41.30
C ARG A 21 4.07 -26.14 41.36
N ARG A 22 4.50 -27.36 41.71
CA ARG A 22 5.92 -27.74 41.75
C ARG A 22 6.53 -27.80 40.36
N ARG A 23 5.76 -28.23 39.35
CA ARG A 23 6.20 -28.23 37.96
C ARG A 23 6.39 -26.82 37.41
N ALA A 24 5.48 -25.90 37.71
CA ALA A 24 5.60 -24.49 37.31
C ALA A 24 6.84 -23.84 37.96
N GLU A 25 7.09 -24.11 39.24
CA GLU A 25 8.28 -23.62 39.93
C GLU A 25 9.58 -24.23 39.36
N ALA A 26 9.58 -25.52 39.06
CA ALA A 26 10.71 -26.19 38.41
C ALA A 26 10.96 -25.61 37.00
N ALA A 27 9.92 -25.40 36.19
CA ALA A 27 10.02 -24.75 34.89
C ALA A 27 10.72 -23.39 35.01
N ARG A 28 10.26 -22.54 35.94
CA ARG A 28 10.85 -21.22 36.19
C ARG A 28 12.33 -21.31 36.58
N ARG A 29 12.69 -22.18 37.53
CA ARG A 29 14.08 -22.32 38.00
C ARG A 29 15.01 -22.84 36.90
N VAL A 30 14.58 -23.85 36.15
CA VAL A 30 15.37 -24.42 35.05
C VAL A 30 15.50 -23.43 33.89
N SER A 31 14.44 -22.68 33.57
CA SER A 31 14.48 -21.60 32.58
C SER A 31 15.45 -20.49 32.98
N GLU A 32 15.43 -20.04 34.23
CA GLU A 32 16.38 -19.03 34.73
C GLU A 32 17.83 -19.54 34.69
N LEU A 33 18.07 -20.80 35.07
CA LEU A 33 19.39 -21.42 34.95
C LEU A 33 19.87 -21.46 33.49
N PHE A 34 18.96 -21.81 32.57
CA PHE A 34 19.27 -21.79 31.14
C PHE A 34 19.65 -20.37 30.67
N LEU A 35 18.82 -19.37 31.00
CA LEU A 35 19.02 -17.99 30.55
C LEU A 35 20.30 -17.36 31.10
N GLN A 36 20.68 -17.66 32.35
CA GLN A 36 21.92 -17.16 32.96
C GLN A 36 23.18 -17.76 32.29
N GLY A 37 23.12 -19.01 31.87
CA GLY A 37 24.25 -19.71 31.25
C GLY A 37 24.23 -19.73 29.73
N ALA A 38 23.17 -19.21 29.09
CA ALA A 38 22.90 -19.38 27.66
C ALA A 38 24.11 -19.05 26.78
N ALA A 39 24.78 -17.92 27.01
CA ALA A 39 25.94 -17.51 26.21
C ALA A 39 27.13 -18.50 26.23
N ASN A 40 27.23 -19.34 27.25
CA ASN A 40 28.36 -20.24 27.48
C ASN A 40 28.02 -21.72 27.23
N PHE A 41 26.77 -22.05 26.94
CA PHE A 41 26.37 -23.44 26.71
C PHE A 41 26.72 -23.93 25.31
N ARG A 42 27.29 -25.13 25.25
CA ARG A 42 27.50 -25.91 24.02
C ARG A 42 26.19 -26.56 23.58
N ALA A 43 26.13 -26.98 22.32
CA ALA A 43 24.93 -27.62 21.73
C ALA A 43 24.40 -28.77 22.61
N ASP A 44 25.27 -29.67 23.06
CA ASP A 44 24.88 -30.82 23.89
C ASP A 44 24.22 -30.41 25.22
N HIS A 45 24.67 -29.30 25.82
CA HIS A 45 24.06 -28.76 27.04
C HIS A 45 22.69 -28.16 26.74
N VAL A 46 22.56 -27.42 25.63
CA VAL A 46 21.28 -26.85 25.18
C VAL A 46 20.26 -27.97 24.93
N ASP A 47 20.66 -29.08 24.31
CA ASP A 47 19.77 -30.21 24.03
C ASP A 47 19.24 -30.89 25.31
N LEU A 48 20.06 -30.98 26.36
CA LEU A 48 19.61 -31.48 27.66
C LEU A 48 18.54 -30.55 28.27
N PHE A 49 18.80 -29.24 28.28
CA PHE A 49 17.82 -28.25 28.74
C PHE A 49 16.55 -28.28 27.88
N ASP A 50 16.68 -28.45 26.57
CA ASP A 50 15.57 -28.52 25.63
C ASP A 50 14.60 -29.65 25.98
N GLY A 51 15.13 -30.86 26.24
CA GLY A 51 14.33 -32.02 26.63
C GLY A 51 13.52 -31.78 27.90
N VAL A 52 14.16 -31.23 28.94
CA VAL A 52 13.51 -30.96 30.23
C VAL A 52 12.49 -29.82 30.12
N LEU A 53 12.87 -28.71 29.51
CA LEU A 53 12.00 -27.53 29.39
C LEU A 53 10.79 -27.78 28.50
N THR A 54 10.94 -28.54 27.41
CA THR A 54 9.82 -28.93 26.52
C THR A 54 8.71 -29.66 27.30
N SER A 55 9.06 -30.44 28.33
CA SER A 55 8.07 -31.11 29.17
C SER A 55 7.49 -30.23 30.28
N LEU A 56 8.28 -29.29 30.82
CA LEU A 56 7.89 -28.52 32.01
C LEU A 56 7.15 -27.23 31.68
N VAL A 57 7.61 -26.49 30.67
CA VAL A 57 7.07 -25.17 30.30
C VAL A 57 5.58 -25.19 29.98
N PRO A 58 4.99 -26.21 29.32
CA PRO A 58 3.55 -26.25 29.05
C PRO A 58 2.66 -26.21 30.30
N HIS A 59 3.21 -26.56 31.46
CA HIS A 59 2.50 -26.52 32.74
C HIS A 59 2.71 -25.21 33.52
N ALA A 60 3.54 -24.30 33.00
CA ALA A 60 3.77 -23.00 33.61
C ALA A 60 2.61 -22.04 33.31
N GLU A 61 2.42 -21.08 34.21
CA GLU A 61 1.42 -20.01 34.04
C GLU A 61 1.69 -19.20 32.77
N LEU A 62 0.62 -18.63 32.19
CA LEU A 62 0.71 -17.86 30.95
C LEU A 62 1.80 -16.77 31.03
N ALA A 63 1.83 -15.99 32.12
CA ALA A 63 2.81 -14.92 32.31
C ALA A 63 4.26 -15.43 32.26
N ALA A 64 4.53 -16.61 32.83
CA ALA A 64 5.87 -17.20 32.80
C ALA A 64 6.26 -17.69 31.39
N ARG A 65 5.30 -18.24 30.63
CA ARG A 65 5.54 -18.65 29.24
C ARG A 65 5.78 -17.45 28.33
N VAL A 66 5.06 -16.35 28.54
CA VAL A 66 5.27 -15.08 27.81
C VAL A 66 6.66 -14.51 28.10
N ASP A 67 7.04 -14.35 29.38
CA ASP A 67 8.38 -13.86 29.75
C ASP A 67 9.48 -14.75 29.18
N LEU A 68 9.30 -16.07 29.24
CA LEU A 68 10.26 -17.02 28.65
C LEU A 68 10.35 -16.87 27.13
N ALA A 69 9.22 -16.75 26.41
CA ALA A 69 9.20 -16.59 24.97
C ALA A 69 9.92 -15.30 24.53
N GLU A 70 9.69 -14.19 25.23
CA GLU A 70 10.36 -12.91 24.97
C GLU A 70 11.88 -13.01 25.15
N ARG A 71 12.34 -13.71 26.21
CA ARG A 71 13.77 -13.87 26.49
C ARG A 71 14.46 -14.87 25.58
N LEU A 72 13.76 -15.91 25.12
CA LEU A 72 14.30 -16.90 24.18
C LEU A 72 14.32 -16.39 22.74
N ALA A 73 13.43 -15.47 22.36
CA ALA A 73 13.29 -14.97 21.00
C ALA A 73 14.60 -14.44 20.37
N PRO A 74 15.44 -13.62 21.05
CA PRO A 74 16.68 -13.12 20.46
C PRO A 74 17.86 -14.11 20.54
N LEU A 75 17.72 -15.25 21.23
CA LEU A 75 18.83 -16.17 21.48
C LEU A 75 19.12 -17.07 20.27
N ALA A 76 20.33 -16.99 19.73
CA ALA A 76 20.77 -17.81 18.61
C ALA A 76 20.93 -19.30 18.97
N ASN A 77 21.12 -19.61 20.25
CA ASN A 77 21.25 -20.97 20.77
C ASN A 77 20.08 -21.36 21.67
N ALA A 78 18.88 -20.81 21.42
CA ALA A 78 17.68 -21.19 22.12
C ALA A 78 17.34 -22.69 21.93
N PRO A 79 16.69 -23.34 22.90
CA PRO A 79 16.30 -24.74 22.81
C PRO A 79 15.27 -24.94 21.69
N ARG A 80 15.62 -25.74 20.67
CA ARG A 80 14.91 -25.77 19.39
C ARG A 80 13.51 -26.37 19.50
N ARG A 81 13.36 -27.45 20.27
CA ARG A 81 12.09 -28.17 20.43
C ARG A 81 11.12 -27.31 21.23
N LEU A 82 11.58 -26.71 22.32
CA LEU A 82 10.80 -25.78 23.13
C LEU A 82 10.34 -24.57 22.31
N VAL A 83 11.25 -23.90 21.61
CA VAL A 83 10.90 -22.74 20.76
C VAL A 83 9.90 -23.13 19.69
N GLY A 84 10.09 -24.29 19.04
CA GLY A 84 9.15 -24.82 18.07
C GLY A 84 7.77 -25.12 18.65
N GLN A 85 7.69 -25.58 19.89
CA GLN A 85 6.43 -25.81 20.60
C GLN A 85 5.73 -24.48 20.94
N LEU A 86 6.45 -23.54 21.55
CA LEU A 86 5.91 -22.22 21.92
C LEU A 86 5.47 -21.41 20.68
N ALA A 87 6.19 -21.51 19.57
CA ALA A 87 5.81 -20.85 18.32
C ALA A 87 4.51 -21.40 17.69
N ARG A 88 4.10 -22.63 18.06
CA ARG A 88 2.84 -23.26 17.63
C ARG A 88 1.67 -22.96 18.56
N GLU A 89 1.87 -22.22 19.65
CA GLU A 89 0.78 -21.85 20.52
C GLU A 89 -0.19 -20.87 19.85
N ASP A 90 -1.47 -20.93 20.24
CA ASP A 90 -2.50 -20.01 19.75
C ASP A 90 -2.39 -18.63 20.39
N ASP A 91 -1.81 -18.54 21.59
CA ASP A 91 -1.59 -17.27 22.26
C ASP A 91 -0.46 -16.47 21.58
N LEU A 92 -0.84 -15.33 21.01
CA LEU A 92 0.08 -14.44 20.30
C LEU A 92 1.14 -13.83 21.22
N ALA A 93 0.85 -13.65 22.52
CA ALA A 93 1.82 -13.13 23.48
C ALA A 93 3.01 -14.09 23.65
N ILE A 94 2.80 -15.40 23.44
CA ILE A 94 3.85 -16.43 23.47
C ILE A 94 4.47 -16.60 22.08
N ALA A 95 3.65 -16.86 21.06
CA ALA A 95 4.17 -17.22 19.74
C ALA A 95 4.78 -16.01 19.00
N GLY A 96 4.24 -14.81 19.22
CA GLY A 96 4.60 -13.59 18.49
C GLY A 96 6.09 -13.21 18.57
N PRO A 97 6.68 -13.05 19.77
CA PRO A 97 8.10 -12.73 19.92
C PRO A 97 9.01 -13.74 19.20
N LEU A 98 8.71 -15.02 19.34
CA LEU A 98 9.48 -16.11 18.74
C LEU A 98 9.38 -16.09 17.21
N LEU A 99 8.18 -15.96 16.66
CA LEU A 99 7.96 -15.90 15.21
C LEU A 99 8.64 -14.68 14.58
N ARG A 100 8.68 -13.55 15.29
CA ARG A 100 9.28 -12.30 14.82
C ARG A 100 10.81 -12.30 14.83
N GLN A 101 11.44 -12.88 15.86
CA GLN A 101 12.88 -12.67 16.09
C GLN A 101 13.71 -13.96 16.08
N SER A 102 13.11 -15.12 16.37
CA SER A 102 13.88 -16.34 16.57
C SER A 102 14.54 -16.84 15.28
N LEU A 103 15.85 -17.09 15.36
CA LEU A 103 16.66 -17.65 14.27
C LEU A 103 16.73 -19.17 14.29
N VAL A 104 16.28 -19.81 15.38
CA VAL A 104 16.36 -21.27 15.54
C VAL A 104 15.16 -22.01 14.93
N ILE A 105 14.09 -21.29 14.55
CA ILE A 105 12.92 -21.89 13.90
C ILE A 105 13.27 -22.16 12.42
N PRO A 106 13.27 -23.42 11.98
CA PRO A 106 13.56 -23.75 10.61
C PRO A 106 12.41 -23.34 9.69
N GLU A 107 12.73 -22.98 8.46
CA GLU A 107 11.77 -22.47 7.49
C GLU A 107 10.55 -23.38 7.24
N PRO A 108 10.70 -24.72 7.09
CA PRO A 108 9.53 -25.60 6.94
C PRO A 108 8.52 -25.49 8.09
N VAL A 109 9.00 -25.23 9.31
CA VAL A 109 8.15 -25.02 10.48
C VAL A 109 7.48 -23.65 10.43
N LEU A 110 8.16 -22.60 9.98
CA LEU A 110 7.53 -21.30 9.76
C LEU A 110 6.40 -21.40 8.74
N ILE A 111 6.62 -22.13 7.64
CA ILE A 111 5.60 -22.36 6.60
C ILE A 111 4.44 -23.19 7.14
N GLU A 112 4.69 -24.25 7.91
CA GLU A 112 3.66 -25.04 8.59
C GLU A 112 2.76 -24.14 9.46
N ILE A 113 3.38 -23.35 10.35
CA ILE A 113 2.66 -22.42 11.24
C ILE A 113 1.92 -21.37 10.42
N ALA A 114 2.53 -20.84 9.36
CA ALA A 114 1.92 -19.85 8.47
C ALA A 114 0.72 -20.40 7.70
N ASN A 115 0.61 -21.71 7.49
CA ASN A 115 -0.56 -22.35 6.88
C ASN A 115 -1.67 -22.67 7.89
N ALA A 116 -1.30 -22.97 9.13
CA ALA A 116 -2.25 -23.39 10.16
C ALA A 116 -2.84 -22.22 10.98
N LYS A 117 -2.03 -21.20 11.29
CA LYS A 117 -2.39 -20.15 12.26
C LYS A 117 -3.06 -18.93 11.64
N GLY A 118 -3.52 -18.04 12.51
CA GLY A 118 -4.27 -16.82 12.18
C GLY A 118 -3.40 -15.61 11.82
N GLN A 119 -4.06 -14.48 11.58
CA GLN A 119 -3.43 -13.24 11.07
C GLN A 119 -2.37 -12.65 12.02
N GLY A 120 -2.56 -12.78 13.34
CA GLY A 120 -1.57 -12.31 14.32
C GLY A 120 -0.21 -13.01 14.18
N HIS A 121 -0.21 -14.33 13.97
CA HIS A 121 1.00 -15.10 13.71
C HIS A 121 1.65 -14.73 12.38
N LEU A 122 0.84 -14.55 11.33
CA LEU A 122 1.33 -14.10 10.02
C LEU A 122 1.97 -12.71 10.10
N LEU A 123 1.39 -11.78 10.87
CA LEU A 123 1.95 -10.45 11.07
C LEU A 123 3.31 -10.52 11.78
N ALA A 124 3.39 -11.32 12.85
CA ALA A 124 4.65 -11.52 13.57
C ALA A 124 5.73 -12.11 12.65
N MET A 125 5.37 -13.07 11.79
CA MET A 125 6.29 -13.60 10.79
C MET A 125 6.68 -12.55 9.75
N ALA A 126 5.75 -11.73 9.25
CA ALA A 126 6.02 -10.69 8.25
C ALA A 126 7.01 -9.61 8.75
N GLU A 127 7.11 -9.43 10.06
CA GLU A 127 8.03 -8.50 10.73
C GLU A 127 9.46 -9.05 10.87
N ARG A 128 9.73 -10.30 10.48
CA ARG A 128 11.09 -10.86 10.51
C ARG A 128 12.02 -10.07 9.56
N PRO A 129 13.31 -9.87 9.90
CA PRO A 129 14.23 -9.08 9.05
C PRO A 129 14.43 -9.64 7.64
N LYS A 130 14.28 -10.95 7.45
CA LYS A 130 14.40 -11.64 6.16
C LYS A 130 13.25 -12.63 6.00
N LEU A 131 12.62 -12.61 4.84
CA LEU A 131 11.59 -13.57 4.45
C LEU A 131 11.98 -14.23 3.14
N SER A 132 11.90 -15.54 3.09
CA SER A 132 12.07 -16.29 1.86
C SER A 132 10.84 -16.21 0.98
N THR A 133 11.03 -16.50 -0.31
CA THR A 133 9.97 -16.57 -1.31
C THR A 133 8.84 -17.52 -0.91
N ALA A 134 9.16 -18.71 -0.39
CA ALA A 134 8.15 -19.69 0.00
C ALA A 134 7.26 -19.19 1.16
N LEU A 135 7.84 -18.48 2.12
CA LEU A 135 7.08 -17.92 3.23
C LEU A 135 6.28 -16.69 2.82
N THR A 136 6.84 -15.80 2.00
CA THR A 136 6.12 -14.62 1.50
C THR A 136 4.92 -15.02 0.63
N ASP A 137 5.03 -16.07 -0.18
CA ASP A 137 3.90 -16.55 -1.00
C ASP A 137 2.70 -16.97 -0.13
N VAL A 138 2.96 -17.70 0.97
CA VAL A 138 1.92 -18.06 1.94
C VAL A 138 1.33 -16.81 2.61
N ILE A 139 2.18 -15.86 3.02
CA ILE A 139 1.77 -14.61 3.65
C ILE A 139 0.92 -13.76 2.70
N VAL A 140 1.29 -13.65 1.42
CA VAL A 140 0.57 -12.84 0.43
C VAL A 140 -0.79 -13.48 0.08
N HIS A 141 -0.85 -14.81 0.03
CA HIS A 141 -2.07 -15.53 -0.27
C HIS A 141 -3.08 -15.47 0.88
N ARG A 142 -2.64 -15.74 2.12
CA ARG A 142 -3.54 -15.82 3.30
C ARG A 142 -3.67 -14.51 4.09
N GLY A 143 -2.72 -13.61 3.95
CA GLY A 143 -2.63 -12.40 4.75
C GLY A 143 -3.81 -11.45 4.54
N ASP A 144 -4.20 -10.78 5.61
CA ASP A 144 -5.05 -9.61 5.56
C ASP A 144 -4.27 -8.36 5.11
N ARG A 145 -4.95 -7.23 5.12
CA ARG A 145 -4.40 -5.96 4.67
C ARG A 145 -3.13 -5.55 5.45
N ASP A 146 -3.11 -5.74 6.76
CA ASP A 146 -2.03 -5.23 7.60
C ASP A 146 -0.81 -6.16 7.54
N VAL A 147 -1.04 -7.47 7.49
CA VAL A 147 0.00 -8.48 7.22
C VAL A 147 0.68 -8.19 5.87
N ILE A 148 -0.10 -7.97 4.82
CA ILE A 148 0.43 -7.77 3.46
C ILE A 148 1.20 -6.45 3.36
N ARG A 149 0.68 -5.37 3.96
CA ARG A 149 1.41 -4.10 4.04
C ARG A 149 2.74 -4.28 4.76
N CYS A 150 2.76 -5.03 5.85
CA CYS A 150 3.97 -5.32 6.60
C CYS A 150 4.99 -6.06 5.73
N ALA A 151 4.60 -7.18 5.12
CA ALA A 151 5.45 -7.96 4.23
C ALA A 151 5.96 -7.13 3.03
N ALA A 152 5.10 -6.37 2.35
CA ALA A 152 5.50 -5.55 1.20
C ALA A 152 6.49 -4.44 1.57
N GLY A 153 6.38 -3.90 2.79
CA GLY A 153 7.30 -2.89 3.32
C GLY A 153 8.62 -3.43 3.84
N ASN A 154 8.75 -4.75 3.95
CA ASN A 154 9.95 -5.41 4.45
C ASN A 154 11.00 -5.52 3.33
N ALA A 155 12.06 -4.72 3.42
CA ALA A 155 13.12 -4.70 2.40
C ALA A 155 13.89 -6.04 2.29
N GLY A 156 13.89 -6.87 3.34
CA GLY A 156 14.53 -8.19 3.34
C GLY A 156 13.61 -9.34 2.91
N ALA A 157 12.36 -9.05 2.52
CA ALA A 157 11.43 -10.05 2.04
C ALA A 157 11.65 -10.33 0.55
N ALA A 158 11.89 -11.58 0.16
CA ALA A 158 11.95 -12.00 -1.23
C ALA A 158 10.55 -12.39 -1.72
N PHE A 159 10.17 -11.97 -2.93
CA PHE A 159 8.87 -12.30 -3.53
C PHE A 159 9.05 -13.07 -4.82
N SER A 160 8.15 -14.01 -5.08
CA SER A 160 8.03 -14.66 -6.38
C SER A 160 7.36 -13.73 -7.38
N ASP A 161 7.42 -14.08 -8.66
CA ASP A 161 6.67 -13.37 -9.71
C ASP A 161 5.16 -13.39 -9.42
N ASP A 162 4.63 -14.55 -9.02
CA ASP A 162 3.23 -14.74 -8.61
C ASP A 162 2.88 -13.92 -7.36
N GLY A 163 3.82 -13.84 -6.41
CA GLY A 163 3.71 -13.02 -5.21
C GLY A 163 3.58 -11.54 -5.53
N PHE A 164 4.43 -11.01 -6.44
CA PHE A 164 4.31 -9.63 -6.91
C PHE A 164 2.99 -9.39 -7.66
N ALA A 165 2.59 -10.31 -8.54
CA ALA A 165 1.31 -10.21 -9.24
C ALA A 165 0.12 -10.16 -8.27
N ALA A 166 0.14 -10.98 -7.22
CA ALA A 166 -0.89 -10.98 -6.18
C ALA A 166 -0.90 -9.69 -5.34
N LEU A 167 0.28 -9.17 -4.98
CA LEU A 167 0.43 -7.88 -4.31
C LEU A 167 -0.14 -6.73 -5.15
N ILE A 168 0.15 -6.69 -6.44
CA ILE A 168 -0.32 -5.65 -7.37
C ILE A 168 -1.85 -5.67 -7.50
N ARG A 169 -2.45 -6.86 -7.64
CA ARG A 169 -3.92 -6.99 -7.69
C ARG A 169 -4.59 -6.39 -6.46
N ARG A 170 -4.00 -6.55 -5.27
CA ARG A 170 -4.52 -6.01 -4.00
C ARG A 170 -4.19 -4.52 -3.83
N ALA A 171 -3.08 -4.05 -4.39
CA ALA A 171 -2.65 -2.65 -4.33
C ALA A 171 -3.62 -1.69 -5.06
N GLY A 172 -4.36 -2.16 -6.06
CA GLY A 172 -5.34 -1.32 -6.78
C GLY A 172 -6.41 -0.67 -5.87
N GLN A 173 -6.70 -1.26 -4.71
CA GLN A 173 -7.65 -0.73 -3.72
C GLN A 173 -6.96 -0.19 -2.45
N ASP A 174 -5.62 -0.24 -2.39
CA ASP A 174 -4.83 0.09 -1.22
C ASP A 174 -3.61 0.95 -1.60
N GLY A 175 -3.79 2.26 -1.60
CA GLY A 175 -2.72 3.20 -1.92
C GLY A 175 -1.49 3.08 -1.00
N VAL A 176 -1.64 2.65 0.26
CA VAL A 176 -0.49 2.46 1.16
C VAL A 176 0.35 1.27 0.69
N LEU A 177 -0.32 0.19 0.29
CA LEU A 177 0.34 -0.98 -0.27
C LEU A 177 1.05 -0.62 -1.58
N THR A 178 0.42 0.16 -2.46
CA THR A 178 1.04 0.66 -3.71
C THR A 178 2.32 1.43 -3.43
N LEU A 179 2.31 2.34 -2.45
CA LEU A 179 3.50 3.12 -2.07
C LEU A 179 4.62 2.21 -1.55
N ARG A 180 4.30 1.15 -0.79
CA ARG A 180 5.29 0.20 -0.27
C ARG A 180 5.92 -0.63 -1.37
N ILE A 181 5.11 -1.22 -2.25
CA ILE A 181 5.59 -2.05 -3.38
C ILE A 181 6.43 -1.21 -4.35
N GLY A 182 5.96 -0.01 -4.74
CA GLY A 182 6.66 0.78 -5.74
C GLY A 182 8.03 1.32 -5.29
N ARG A 183 8.31 1.36 -3.99
CA ARG A 183 9.64 1.71 -3.46
C ARG A 183 10.65 0.57 -3.50
N ARG A 184 10.20 -0.67 -3.69
CA ARG A 184 11.07 -1.84 -3.64
C ARG A 184 11.99 -1.91 -4.85
N GLU A 185 13.27 -2.06 -4.64
CA GLU A 185 14.27 -2.08 -5.71
C GLU A 185 14.24 -3.38 -6.54
N ASP A 186 13.80 -4.49 -5.93
CA ASP A 186 13.67 -5.81 -6.53
C ASP A 186 12.41 -6.01 -7.39
N LEU A 187 11.54 -4.99 -7.50
CA LEU A 187 10.32 -5.06 -8.30
C LEU A 187 10.65 -5.04 -9.81
N PRO A 188 10.28 -6.08 -10.57
CA PRO A 188 10.54 -6.12 -12.01
C PRO A 188 9.84 -4.98 -12.78
N PRO A 189 10.41 -4.49 -13.90
CA PRO A 189 9.84 -3.37 -14.65
C PRO A 189 8.40 -3.58 -15.12
N GLU A 190 8.05 -4.79 -15.58
CA GLU A 190 6.69 -5.11 -16.02
C GLU A 190 5.67 -5.04 -14.86
N HIS A 191 6.06 -5.50 -13.68
CA HIS A 191 5.24 -5.40 -12.47
C HIS A 191 5.10 -3.95 -11.99
N LEU A 192 6.16 -3.15 -12.13
CA LEU A 192 6.08 -1.72 -11.87
C LEU A 192 5.08 -1.04 -12.82
N LYS A 193 5.08 -1.39 -14.12
CA LYS A 193 4.11 -0.85 -15.08
C LYS A 193 2.67 -1.21 -14.67
N ASN A 194 2.42 -2.48 -14.36
CA ASN A 194 1.10 -2.95 -13.94
C ASN A 194 0.62 -2.25 -12.67
N LEU A 195 1.51 -2.06 -11.68
CA LEU A 195 1.21 -1.32 -10.46
C LEU A 195 0.82 0.13 -10.77
N LEU A 196 1.57 0.81 -11.63
CA LEU A 196 1.32 2.19 -12.00
C LEU A 196 0.05 2.34 -12.84
N ALA A 197 -0.26 1.40 -13.74
CA ALA A 197 -1.47 1.40 -14.55
C ALA A 197 -2.74 1.30 -13.68
N GLY A 198 -2.71 0.48 -12.61
CA GLY A 198 -3.81 0.35 -11.66
C GLY A 198 -3.88 1.43 -10.57
N SER A 199 -2.94 2.38 -10.54
CA SER A 199 -2.83 3.40 -9.48
C SER A 199 -3.47 4.73 -9.85
N ILE A 200 -4.07 5.40 -8.87
CA ILE A 200 -4.60 6.77 -9.01
C ILE A 200 -3.43 7.77 -9.10
N ASP A 201 -3.60 8.85 -9.88
CA ASP A 201 -2.59 9.89 -10.13
C ASP A 201 -1.92 10.48 -8.89
N VAL A 202 -2.65 10.59 -7.77
CA VAL A 202 -2.12 11.10 -6.49
C VAL A 202 -1.07 10.14 -5.93
N VAL A 203 -1.33 8.83 -6.02
CA VAL A 203 -0.42 7.79 -5.55
C VAL A 203 0.80 7.70 -6.45
N ARG A 204 0.61 7.85 -7.77
CA ARG A 204 1.68 7.87 -8.77
C ARG A 204 2.65 9.05 -8.54
N ARG A 205 2.12 10.26 -8.32
CA ARG A 205 2.92 11.44 -7.95
C ARG A 205 3.67 11.26 -6.64
N ARG A 206 3.01 10.69 -5.63
CA ARG A 206 3.64 10.44 -4.33
C ARG A 206 4.74 9.37 -4.41
N LEU A 207 4.60 8.37 -5.27
CA LEU A 207 5.65 7.40 -5.56
C LEU A 207 6.90 8.06 -6.12
N LEU A 208 6.76 8.95 -7.10
CA LEU A 208 7.88 9.71 -7.67
C LEU A 208 8.62 10.53 -6.62
N THR A 209 7.89 11.28 -5.80
CA THR A 209 8.51 12.13 -4.78
C THR A 209 9.25 11.34 -3.71
N MET A 210 8.81 10.12 -3.42
CA MET A 210 9.37 9.30 -2.33
C MET A 210 10.39 8.25 -2.80
N ALA A 211 10.53 8.03 -4.11
CA ALA A 211 11.50 7.11 -4.67
C ALA A 211 12.90 7.75 -4.72
N LYS A 212 13.94 6.91 -4.61
CA LYS A 212 15.33 7.31 -4.85
C LYS A 212 15.53 7.78 -6.31
N PRO A 213 16.49 8.66 -6.61
CA PRO A 213 16.72 9.19 -7.96
C PRO A 213 16.85 8.10 -9.04
N GLU A 214 17.54 6.99 -8.75
CA GLU A 214 17.70 5.87 -9.71
C GLU A 214 16.35 5.21 -10.06
N ARG A 215 15.45 5.09 -9.08
CA ARG A 215 14.09 4.55 -9.29
C ARG A 215 13.13 5.58 -9.87
N GLN A 216 13.38 6.88 -9.70
CA GLN A 216 12.56 7.92 -10.32
C GLN A 216 12.64 7.84 -11.84
N ALA A 217 13.81 7.55 -12.42
CA ALA A 217 13.95 7.32 -13.85
C ALA A 217 13.11 6.13 -14.32
N ALA A 218 13.24 4.96 -13.67
CA ALA A 218 12.44 3.77 -14.01
C ALA A 218 10.92 3.98 -13.84
N ILE A 219 10.50 4.74 -12.81
CA ILE A 219 9.08 5.12 -12.64
C ILE A 219 8.67 6.10 -13.75
N SER A 220 9.51 7.08 -14.10
CA SER A 220 9.25 8.02 -15.20
C SER A 220 9.13 7.30 -16.54
N ASP A 221 10.03 6.37 -16.84
CA ASP A 221 10.03 5.58 -18.06
C ASP A 221 8.80 4.66 -18.11
N ALA A 222 8.50 3.94 -17.02
CA ALA A 222 7.30 3.12 -16.93
C ALA A 222 6.02 3.96 -17.08
N MET A 223 5.98 5.18 -16.50
CA MET A 223 4.88 6.11 -16.72
C MET A 223 4.83 6.63 -18.14
N HIS A 224 5.96 6.93 -18.78
CA HIS A 224 6.06 7.37 -20.18
C HIS A 224 5.68 6.28 -21.15
N GLU A 225 5.92 5.01 -20.83
CA GLU A 225 5.48 3.86 -21.60
C GLU A 225 4.01 3.52 -21.34
N ILE A 226 3.50 3.65 -20.11
CA ILE A 226 2.06 3.54 -19.84
C ILE A 226 1.33 4.69 -20.53
N THR A 227 1.83 5.92 -20.41
CA THR A 227 1.32 7.06 -21.17
C THR A 227 1.60 6.91 -22.65
N GLY A 228 2.65 6.21 -23.08
CA GLY A 228 2.97 5.88 -24.48
C GLY A 228 2.01 4.86 -25.08
N ALA A 229 1.60 3.86 -24.29
CA ALA A 229 0.61 2.85 -24.61
C ALA A 229 -0.82 3.39 -24.49
N THR A 230 -1.08 4.36 -23.59
CA THR A 230 -2.30 5.18 -23.61
C THR A 230 -2.24 6.37 -24.58
N GLN A 231 -1.07 6.65 -25.19
CA GLN A 231 -0.89 7.63 -26.28
C GLN A 231 -1.10 7.01 -27.65
N HIS A 232 -1.29 5.69 -27.76
CA HIS A 232 -1.73 5.04 -29.01
C HIS A 232 -3.23 4.72 -29.06
N VAL A 233 -3.99 5.24 -28.10
CA VAL A 233 -5.37 5.62 -28.38
C VAL A 233 -5.41 7.13 -28.34
N GLU A 234 -5.03 7.73 -29.47
CA GLU A 234 -5.75 8.89 -29.94
C GLU A 234 -7.24 8.54 -29.92
N ASN A 235 -7.91 8.76 -28.77
CA ASN A 235 -9.14 9.50 -28.82
C ASN A 235 -8.75 10.94 -29.16
N ARG A 236 -8.21 11.15 -30.37
CA ARG A 236 -8.55 12.36 -31.09
C ARG A 236 -10.05 12.24 -31.27
N ARG A 237 -10.81 12.71 -30.27
CA ARG A 237 -12.17 13.16 -30.51
C ARG A 237 -12.05 14.01 -31.76
N ASP A 238 -12.73 13.63 -32.84
CA ASP A 238 -12.56 14.32 -34.10
C ASP A 238 -13.21 15.69 -34.00
N PHE A 239 -12.44 16.66 -33.53
CA PHE A 239 -12.86 18.04 -33.43
C PHE A 239 -13.01 18.69 -34.82
N ALA A 240 -12.72 18.01 -35.94
CA ALA A 240 -12.81 18.63 -37.25
C ALA A 240 -14.24 19.07 -37.60
N LEU A 241 -15.26 18.27 -37.25
CA LEU A 241 -16.66 18.64 -37.44
C LEU A 241 -17.04 19.79 -36.50
N ALA A 242 -16.70 19.67 -35.21
CA ALA A 242 -17.00 20.67 -34.19
C ALA A 242 -16.33 22.03 -34.50
N GLN A 243 -15.07 22.02 -34.94
CA GLN A 243 -14.33 23.21 -35.36
C GLN A 243 -15.00 23.88 -36.56
N ARG A 244 -15.43 23.13 -37.59
CA ARG A 244 -16.15 23.72 -38.73
C ARG A 244 -17.43 24.42 -38.30
N THR A 245 -18.23 23.77 -37.45
CA THR A 245 -19.48 24.33 -36.92
C THR A 245 -19.22 25.59 -36.09
N VAL A 246 -18.26 25.54 -35.16
CA VAL A 246 -17.91 26.68 -34.31
C VAL A 246 -17.28 27.82 -35.11
N MET A 247 -16.42 27.53 -36.09
CA MET A 247 -15.83 28.54 -36.98
C MET A 247 -16.89 29.21 -37.85
N ALA A 248 -17.89 28.47 -38.35
CA ALA A 248 -19.01 29.04 -39.09
C ALA A 248 -19.82 30.00 -38.20
N LEU A 249 -20.10 29.61 -36.96
CA LEU A 249 -20.79 30.47 -35.98
C LEU A 249 -19.96 31.70 -35.59
N HIS A 250 -18.64 31.57 -35.45
CA HIS A 250 -17.75 32.68 -35.17
C HIS A 250 -17.70 33.68 -36.33
N ARG A 251 -17.60 33.20 -37.58
CA ARG A 251 -17.66 34.07 -38.78
C ARG A 251 -19.00 34.78 -38.92
N ALA A 252 -20.09 34.16 -38.47
CA ALA A 252 -21.42 34.77 -38.43
C ALA A 252 -21.62 35.73 -37.23
N GLY A 253 -20.63 35.89 -36.35
CA GLY A 253 -20.75 36.71 -35.12
C GLY A 253 -21.70 36.13 -34.07
N GLN A 254 -22.10 34.87 -34.20
CA GLN A 254 -23.09 34.20 -33.35
C GLN A 254 -22.46 33.34 -32.24
N LEU A 255 -21.13 33.31 -32.13
CA LEU A 255 -20.44 32.64 -31.03
C LEU A 255 -20.55 33.48 -29.74
N THR A 256 -21.69 33.34 -29.06
CA THR A 256 -22.01 34.01 -27.81
C THR A 256 -22.02 33.02 -26.64
N GLU A 257 -22.08 33.53 -25.41
CA GLU A 257 -22.29 32.71 -24.22
C GLU A 257 -23.55 31.82 -24.34
N GLY A 258 -24.62 32.33 -24.95
CA GLY A 258 -25.84 31.56 -25.20
C GLY A 258 -25.61 30.35 -26.12
N ALA A 259 -24.78 30.50 -27.15
CA ALA A 259 -24.42 29.39 -28.03
C ALA A 259 -23.60 28.32 -27.29
N LEU A 260 -22.64 28.75 -26.46
CA LEU A 260 -21.85 27.87 -25.62
C LEU A 260 -22.71 27.11 -24.59
N LEU A 261 -23.65 27.80 -23.96
CA LEU A 261 -24.61 27.21 -23.04
C LEU A 261 -25.48 26.15 -23.73
N ASN A 262 -25.89 26.39 -24.96
CA ASN A 262 -26.68 25.43 -25.75
C ASN A 262 -25.87 24.16 -26.07
N PHE A 263 -24.59 24.30 -26.44
CA PHE A 263 -23.70 23.14 -26.61
C PHE A 263 -23.55 22.35 -25.31
N ALA A 264 -23.36 23.05 -24.18
CA ALA A 264 -23.22 22.42 -22.88
C ALA A 264 -24.49 21.66 -22.45
N LYS A 265 -25.68 22.26 -22.64
CA LYS A 265 -26.97 21.62 -22.35
C LYS A 265 -27.24 20.40 -23.24
N ALA A 266 -26.81 20.45 -24.49
CA ALA A 266 -26.94 19.36 -25.45
C ALA A 266 -25.90 18.24 -25.26
N PHE A 267 -25.05 18.32 -24.23
CA PHE A 267 -23.93 17.40 -23.99
C PHE A 267 -22.96 17.28 -25.17
N LYS A 268 -22.85 18.34 -25.98
CA LYS A 268 -21.95 18.44 -27.13
C LYS A 268 -20.57 18.91 -26.68
N TYR A 269 -19.82 17.99 -26.10
CA TYR A 269 -18.52 18.28 -25.49
C TYR A 269 -17.53 18.84 -26.51
N GLU A 270 -17.46 18.24 -27.70
CA GLU A 270 -16.52 18.62 -28.75
C GLU A 270 -16.73 20.07 -29.22
N GLU A 271 -17.99 20.45 -29.47
CA GLU A 271 -18.38 21.81 -29.84
C GLU A 271 -18.17 22.80 -28.70
N ALA A 272 -18.43 22.42 -27.45
CA ALA A 272 -18.21 23.29 -26.29
C ALA A 272 -16.73 23.59 -26.05
N VAL A 273 -15.85 22.59 -26.16
CA VAL A 273 -14.40 22.78 -26.03
C VAL A 273 -13.83 23.56 -27.21
N ALA A 274 -14.29 23.30 -28.44
CA ALA A 274 -13.89 24.09 -29.61
C ALA A 274 -14.33 25.56 -29.48
N ALA A 275 -15.53 25.83 -28.97
CA ALA A 275 -16.02 27.17 -28.69
C ALA A 275 -15.19 27.88 -27.61
N LEU A 276 -14.96 27.23 -26.47
CA LEU A 276 -14.12 27.78 -25.40
C LEU A 276 -12.70 28.08 -25.87
N ALA A 277 -12.10 27.20 -26.66
CA ALA A 277 -10.77 27.39 -27.22
C ALA A 277 -10.72 28.63 -28.12
N LEU A 278 -11.73 28.83 -28.97
CA LEU A 278 -11.80 29.99 -29.84
C LEU A 278 -12.03 31.29 -29.06
N MET A 279 -12.90 31.27 -28.05
CA MET A 279 -13.19 32.44 -27.21
C MET A 279 -12.03 32.83 -26.29
N THR A 280 -11.29 31.85 -25.77
CA THR A 280 -10.12 32.09 -24.89
C THR A 280 -8.81 32.32 -25.66
N GLY A 281 -8.75 31.86 -26.92
CA GLY A 281 -7.55 31.85 -27.76
C GLY A 281 -6.54 30.74 -27.41
N VAL A 282 -6.94 29.72 -26.65
CA VAL A 282 -6.10 28.57 -26.28
C VAL A 282 -6.23 27.48 -27.33
N LYS A 283 -5.14 26.75 -27.63
CA LYS A 283 -5.19 25.59 -28.55
C LYS A 283 -6.17 24.54 -28.03
N ILE A 284 -7.04 24.02 -28.90
CA ILE A 284 -8.06 23.00 -28.57
C ILE A 284 -7.45 21.79 -27.86
N ALA A 285 -6.31 21.28 -28.36
CA ALA A 285 -5.63 20.13 -27.76
C ALA A 285 -5.05 20.41 -26.35
N SER A 286 -4.71 21.66 -26.04
CA SER A 286 -4.27 22.04 -24.69
C SER A 286 -5.47 22.19 -23.76
N LEU A 287 -6.54 22.80 -24.25
CA LEU A 287 -7.75 23.02 -23.46
C LEU A 287 -8.50 21.71 -23.17
N ASP A 288 -8.61 20.80 -24.14
CA ASP A 288 -9.24 19.48 -23.95
C ASP A 288 -8.54 18.68 -22.84
N ARG A 289 -7.20 18.60 -22.88
CA ARG A 289 -6.41 17.95 -21.82
C ARG A 289 -6.60 18.57 -20.44
N LEU A 290 -6.72 19.90 -20.37
CA LEU A 290 -6.94 20.61 -19.11
C LEU A 290 -8.35 20.34 -18.58
N ILE A 291 -9.36 20.35 -19.45
CA ILE A 291 -10.76 20.11 -19.08
C ILE A 291 -10.99 18.64 -18.71
N ASP A 292 -10.30 17.69 -19.36
CA ASP A 292 -10.44 16.26 -19.08
C ASP A 292 -9.83 15.85 -17.72
N GLY A 293 -8.83 16.58 -17.23
CA GLY A 293 -8.18 16.33 -15.93
C GLY A 293 -9.06 16.58 -14.70
N ASP A 294 -8.87 15.84 -13.61
CA ASP A 294 -9.76 15.70 -12.42
C ASP A 294 -10.21 16.99 -11.69
N ARG A 295 -9.68 18.16 -12.03
CA ARG A 295 -9.99 19.44 -11.39
C ARG A 295 -10.96 20.28 -12.22
N TYR A 296 -11.87 21.00 -11.55
CA TYR A 296 -12.78 21.95 -12.23
C TYR A 296 -12.14 23.30 -12.54
N ASP A 297 -10.98 23.61 -11.94
CA ASP A 297 -10.28 24.89 -12.06
C ASP A 297 -10.10 25.36 -13.52
N PRO A 298 -9.78 24.49 -14.51
CA PRO A 298 -9.60 24.96 -15.88
C PRO A 298 -10.88 25.52 -16.51
N ILE A 299 -12.04 24.93 -16.23
CA ILE A 299 -13.35 25.44 -16.69
C ILE A 299 -13.65 26.76 -16.00
N LEU A 300 -13.36 26.88 -14.70
CA LEU A 300 -13.58 28.11 -13.93
C LEU A 300 -12.72 29.26 -14.46
N ILE A 301 -11.44 28.99 -14.73
CA ILE A 301 -10.47 29.96 -15.24
C ILE A 301 -10.84 30.38 -16.67
N ALA A 302 -11.10 29.42 -17.56
CA ALA A 302 -11.52 29.71 -18.93
C ALA A 302 -12.81 30.55 -18.95
N GLY A 303 -13.80 30.17 -18.16
CA GLY A 303 -15.06 30.89 -18.05
C GLY A 303 -14.89 32.30 -17.50
N LYS A 304 -14.04 32.49 -16.48
CA LYS A 304 -13.80 33.81 -15.89
C LYS A 304 -13.10 34.75 -16.86
N THR A 305 -12.17 34.23 -17.65
CA THR A 305 -11.40 35.02 -18.64
C THR A 305 -12.30 35.61 -19.73
N ILE A 306 -13.30 34.86 -20.19
CA ILE A 306 -14.25 35.32 -21.23
C ILE A 306 -15.52 35.94 -20.63
N GLY A 307 -15.60 36.09 -19.31
CA GLY A 307 -16.71 36.75 -18.63
C GLY A 307 -18.00 35.94 -18.53
N LEU A 308 -17.94 34.60 -18.56
CA LEU A 308 -19.13 33.76 -18.42
C LEU A 308 -19.82 33.94 -17.07
N GLU A 309 -21.13 33.77 -17.06
CA GLU A 309 -21.90 33.68 -15.83
C GLU A 309 -21.81 32.29 -15.19
N TRP A 310 -22.01 32.22 -13.87
CA TRP A 310 -21.98 30.97 -13.12
C TRP A 310 -22.94 29.87 -13.66
N PRO A 311 -24.17 30.15 -14.11
CA PRO A 311 -25.05 29.13 -14.68
C PRO A 311 -24.42 28.42 -15.89
N THR A 312 -23.70 29.15 -16.74
CA THR A 312 -23.00 28.59 -17.91
C THR A 312 -21.83 27.72 -17.48
N VAL A 313 -21.00 28.23 -16.56
CA VAL A 313 -19.86 27.49 -15.99
C VAL A 313 -20.32 26.20 -15.31
N ARG A 314 -21.40 26.25 -14.53
CA ARG A 314 -22.01 25.07 -13.91
C ARG A 314 -22.46 24.05 -14.97
N THR A 315 -23.08 24.50 -16.05
CA THR A 315 -23.54 23.62 -17.13
C THR A 315 -22.36 22.95 -17.84
N LEU A 316 -21.24 23.65 -18.03
CA LEU A 316 -20.00 23.07 -18.58
C LEU A 316 -19.39 22.00 -17.66
N ILE A 317 -19.42 22.21 -16.34
CA ILE A 317 -18.97 21.20 -15.36
C ILE A 317 -19.86 19.95 -15.45
N LEU A 318 -21.18 20.12 -15.51
CA LEU A 318 -22.13 19.02 -15.63
C LEU A 318 -21.98 18.27 -16.95
N MET A 319 -21.79 18.99 -18.05
CA MET A 319 -21.53 18.42 -19.39
C MET A 319 -20.32 17.48 -19.37
N ARG A 320 -19.21 17.92 -18.76
CA ARG A 320 -17.98 17.12 -18.67
C ARG A 320 -18.20 15.78 -17.97
N ILE A 321 -19.02 15.77 -16.91
CA ILE A 321 -19.22 14.59 -16.06
C ILE A 321 -20.20 13.59 -16.70
N GLY A 322 -21.02 14.08 -17.64
CA GLY A 322 -21.95 13.29 -18.44
C GLY A 322 -23.31 13.11 -17.77
N PRO A 323 -24.33 12.64 -18.52
CA PRO A 323 -25.71 12.59 -18.07
C PRO A 323 -25.98 11.56 -16.95
N ASN A 324 -25.09 10.56 -16.78
CA ASN A 324 -25.29 9.42 -15.88
C ASN A 324 -24.53 9.52 -14.54
N ARG A 325 -23.84 10.65 -14.27
CA ARG A 325 -23.05 10.84 -13.04
C ARG A 325 -23.52 12.09 -12.30
N SER A 326 -23.92 11.91 -11.04
CA SER A 326 -24.32 13.01 -10.16
C SER A 326 -23.12 13.59 -9.43
N VAL A 327 -22.88 14.89 -9.57
CA VAL A 327 -21.87 15.62 -8.80
C VAL A 327 -22.39 15.85 -7.39
N SER A 328 -21.52 15.68 -6.38
CA SER A 328 -21.86 16.07 -5.01
C SER A 328 -22.25 17.56 -4.98
N PRO A 329 -23.38 17.93 -4.35
CA PRO A 329 -23.78 19.33 -4.18
C PRO A 329 -22.69 20.18 -3.49
N ALA A 330 -21.89 19.57 -2.60
CA ALA A 330 -20.79 20.24 -1.91
C ALA A 330 -19.65 20.63 -2.87
N ASP A 331 -19.35 19.81 -3.88
CA ASP A 331 -18.27 20.07 -4.84
C ASP A 331 -18.65 21.20 -5.82
N ILE A 332 -19.92 21.22 -6.25
CA ILE A 332 -20.46 22.32 -7.07
C ILE A 332 -20.41 23.64 -6.30
N GLU A 333 -20.78 23.63 -5.02
CA GLU A 333 -20.74 24.81 -4.18
C GLU A 333 -19.30 25.29 -3.93
N GLY A 334 -18.36 24.37 -3.71
CA GLY A 334 -16.93 24.68 -3.64
C GLY A 334 -16.41 25.32 -4.93
N ALA A 335 -16.80 24.79 -6.09
CA ALA A 335 -16.46 25.37 -7.39
C ALA A 335 -17.07 26.77 -7.58
N ARG A 336 -18.30 26.99 -7.10
CA ARG A 336 -18.97 28.31 -7.14
C ARG A 336 -18.19 29.35 -6.35
N VAL A 337 -17.84 29.03 -5.11
CA VAL A 337 -17.07 29.91 -4.22
C VAL A 337 -15.72 30.27 -4.87
N ASN A 338 -15.03 29.28 -5.44
CA ASN A 338 -13.76 29.51 -6.14
C ASN A 338 -13.93 30.41 -7.38
N PHE A 339 -14.98 30.21 -8.17
CA PHE A 339 -15.29 31.04 -9.34
C PHE A 339 -15.60 32.50 -8.97
N THR A 340 -16.35 32.72 -7.89
CA THR A 340 -16.66 34.06 -7.39
C THR A 340 -15.41 34.76 -6.87
N ARG A 341 -14.53 34.05 -6.16
CA ARG A 341 -13.28 34.58 -5.60
C ARG A 341 -12.19 34.81 -6.65
N LEU A 342 -12.23 34.09 -7.77
CA LEU A 342 -11.24 34.22 -8.83
C LEU A 342 -11.31 35.60 -9.47
N MET A 343 -10.21 36.35 -9.41
CA MET A 343 -10.10 37.65 -10.08
C MET A 343 -9.90 37.46 -11.60
N PRO A 344 -10.57 38.25 -12.46
CA PRO A 344 -10.40 38.16 -13.92
C PRO A 344 -8.94 38.34 -14.38
N SER A 345 -8.18 39.23 -13.73
CA SER A 345 -6.77 39.46 -14.03
C SER A 345 -5.89 38.23 -13.74
N THR A 346 -6.19 37.47 -12.68
CA THR A 346 -5.52 36.21 -12.37
C THR A 346 -5.87 35.13 -13.38
N ALA A 347 -7.15 35.03 -13.77
CA ALA A 347 -7.59 34.08 -14.79
C ALA A 347 -6.91 34.33 -16.15
N GLN A 348 -6.81 35.60 -16.56
CA GLN A 348 -6.13 36.01 -17.79
C GLN A 348 -4.66 35.57 -17.81
N ARG A 349 -3.90 35.82 -16.73
CA ARG A 349 -2.49 35.41 -16.62
C ARG A 349 -2.30 33.90 -16.79
N VAL A 350 -3.21 33.11 -16.24
CA VAL A 350 -3.15 31.64 -16.35
C VAL A 350 -3.50 31.18 -17.77
N VAL A 351 -4.49 31.82 -18.41
CA VAL A 351 -4.82 31.55 -19.82
C VAL A 351 -3.66 31.93 -20.75
N ASP A 352 -2.98 33.04 -20.50
CA ASP A 352 -1.83 33.46 -21.31
C ASP A 352 -0.66 32.47 -21.17
N PHE A 353 -0.45 31.92 -19.97
CA PHE A 353 0.46 30.79 -19.77
C PHE A 353 0.05 29.56 -20.60
N TRP A 354 -1.24 29.22 -20.67
CA TRP A 354 -1.70 28.11 -21.51
C TRP A 354 -1.52 28.35 -23.01
N LYS A 355 -1.52 29.60 -23.47
CA LYS A 355 -1.26 29.95 -24.87
C LYS A 355 0.20 29.76 -25.26
N SER A 356 1.12 30.01 -24.32
CA SER A 356 2.57 29.89 -24.54
C SER A 356 3.09 28.44 -24.64
N ARG A 357 2.25 27.45 -24.32
CA ARG A 357 2.57 26.03 -24.30
C ARG A 357 1.82 25.29 -25.41
#